data_AF-A0A5C7S171-F1
#
_entry.id   AF-A0A5C7S171-F1
#
_cell.length_a   1.000
_cell.length_b   1.000
_cell.length_c   1.000
_cell.angle_alpha   90.00
_cell.angle_beta   90.00
_cell.angle_gamma   90.00
#
_symmetry.space_group_name_H-M   'P 1'
#
loop_
_entity.id
_entity.type
_entity.pdbx_description
1 polymer ?
#
loop_
_entity_poly.entity_id
_entity_poly.type
_entity_poly.pdbx_seq_one_letter_code
_entity_poly.pdbx_strand_id
1 'polypeptide(L)'
;MQSQVDQLTKGQTSNMLTGDTGLACEAIICLSSGTRPGECAASLARYFSINLSKPWKTIQARLNFLQLCPSSNETPQMGTLVNAIAHGAGRCDAATLTATLRVWWGGDSGESYISNQMPDYCAAYVNHEYTDIDANEPKYVGTPETGGYWVEPAEYAAAQAAYEARMEELQRQREYVGGW
;
A
#
# COMPACT_ATOMS: atom_id res chain seq x y z
N MET A 1 29.41 41.45 -11.50
CA MET A 1 29.04 40.31 -10.63
C MET A 1 27.56 40.29 -10.27
N GLN A 2 26.66 40.78 -11.14
CA GLN A 2 25.21 40.69 -10.94
C GLN A 2 24.54 39.70 -11.91
N SER A 3 25.23 39.26 -12.98
CA SER A 3 24.64 38.43 -14.03
C SER A 3 24.71 36.91 -13.79
N GLN A 4 25.34 36.45 -12.70
CA GLN A 4 25.35 35.03 -12.31
C GLN A 4 24.29 34.69 -11.27
N VAL A 5 23.69 35.68 -10.60
CA VAL A 5 22.61 35.45 -9.63
C VAL A 5 21.29 35.14 -10.35
N ASP A 6 21.09 35.67 -11.56
CA ASP A 6 19.90 35.44 -12.38
C ASP A 6 19.84 34.04 -13.05
N GLN A 7 20.93 33.27 -13.03
CA GLN A 7 20.93 31.87 -13.49
C GLN A 7 20.65 30.86 -12.38
N LEU A 8 20.83 31.25 -11.11
CA LEU A 8 20.51 30.41 -9.94
C LEU A 8 19.04 30.50 -9.52
N THR A 9 18.29 31.49 -10.02
CA THR A 9 16.85 31.66 -9.77
C THR A 9 15.96 31.05 -10.85
N LYS A 10 16.53 30.52 -11.94
CA LYS A 10 15.78 29.82 -13.00
C LYS A 10 15.33 28.38 -12.66
N GLY A 11 15.71 27.85 -11.49
CA GLY A 11 15.41 26.48 -11.07
C GLY A 11 14.33 26.33 -10.00
N GLN A 12 13.71 27.42 -9.56
CA GLN A 12 12.64 27.40 -8.56
C GLN A 12 11.58 28.44 -8.95
N THR A 13 10.90 28.21 -10.07
CA THR A 13 9.56 28.78 -10.17
C THR A 13 8.73 28.02 -9.14
N SER A 14 8.49 28.67 -8.01
CA SER A 14 7.23 28.58 -7.27
C SER A 14 6.08 29.01 -8.21
N ASN A 15 5.96 28.35 -9.37
CA ASN A 15 4.69 28.27 -10.07
C ASN A 15 3.77 27.70 -9.01
N MET A 16 2.81 28.48 -8.54
CA MET A 16 1.68 27.90 -7.82
C MET A 16 1.21 26.74 -8.70
N LEU A 17 1.48 25.50 -8.28
CA LEU A 17 1.08 24.32 -9.00
C LEU A 17 -0.44 24.27 -8.82
N THR A 18 -1.17 24.99 -9.66
CA THR A 18 -2.62 25.11 -9.56
C THR A 18 -3.27 23.99 -10.34
N GLY A 19 -4.34 23.42 -9.78
CA GLY A 19 -5.10 22.34 -10.42
C GLY A 19 -4.46 20.96 -10.25
N ASP A 20 -4.73 20.07 -11.22
CA ASP A 20 -4.34 18.65 -11.14
C ASP A 20 -2.82 18.43 -11.03
N THR A 21 -1.99 19.34 -11.56
CA THR A 21 -0.53 19.29 -11.41
C THR A 21 -0.08 19.44 -9.96
N GLY A 22 -0.69 20.36 -9.20
CA GLY A 22 -0.38 20.54 -7.77
C GLY A 22 -0.86 19.36 -6.95
N LEU A 23 -2.08 18.90 -7.23
CA LEU A 23 -2.64 17.74 -6.55
C LEU A 23 -1.82 16.46 -6.81
N ALA A 24 -1.23 16.32 -8.01
CA ALA A 24 -0.36 15.20 -8.32
C ALA A 24 0.92 15.22 -7.47
N CYS A 25 1.60 16.36 -7.38
CA CYS A 25 2.82 16.49 -6.58
C CYS A 25 2.54 16.29 -5.09
N GLU A 26 1.46 16.86 -4.58
CA GLU A 26 1.05 16.66 -3.20
C GLU A 26 0.64 15.21 -2.95
N ALA A 27 -0.06 14.56 -3.88
CA ALA A 27 -0.41 13.14 -3.76
C ALA A 27 0.84 12.25 -3.65
N ILE A 28 1.91 12.52 -4.39
CA ILE A 28 3.18 11.78 -4.26
C ILE A 28 3.69 11.87 -2.83
N ILE A 29 3.78 13.09 -2.27
CA ILE A 29 4.27 13.32 -0.90
C ILE A 29 3.35 12.65 0.13
N CYS A 30 2.04 12.83 0.00
CA CYS A 30 1.05 12.29 0.93
C CYS A 30 0.94 10.77 0.89
N LEU A 31 1.18 10.14 -0.27
CA LEU A 31 1.22 8.69 -0.42
C LEU A 31 2.59 8.12 -0.03
N SER A 32 3.63 8.93 -0.06
CA SER A 32 4.91 8.59 0.55
C SER A 32 4.89 8.68 2.07
N SER A 33 3.94 9.44 2.64
CA SER A 33 3.86 9.63 4.09
C SER A 33 3.00 8.59 4.80
N GLY A 34 3.49 8.03 5.91
CA GLY A 34 2.72 7.22 6.85
C GLY A 34 1.68 8.00 7.63
N THR A 35 1.76 9.34 7.61
CA THR A 35 0.82 10.25 8.26
C THR A 35 -0.02 11.00 7.22
N ARG A 36 -1.31 11.20 7.51
CA ARG A 36 -2.23 11.89 6.61
C ARG A 36 -2.81 13.14 7.30
N PRO A 37 -2.09 14.28 7.26
CA PRO A 37 -2.65 15.54 7.71
C PRO A 37 -3.84 15.95 6.82
N GLY A 38 -4.68 16.86 7.33
CA GLY A 38 -5.86 17.34 6.62
C GLY A 38 -5.56 17.95 5.24
N GLU A 39 -4.37 18.49 5.05
CA GLU A 39 -3.89 19.06 3.78
C GLU A 39 -3.92 18.02 2.64
N CYS A 40 -3.56 16.77 2.96
CA CYS A 40 -3.54 15.68 1.98
C CYS A 40 -4.93 15.27 1.46
N ALA A 41 -6.02 15.74 2.09
CA ALA A 41 -7.36 15.25 1.78
C ALA A 41 -7.75 15.51 0.31
N ALA A 42 -7.43 16.68 -0.25
CA ALA A 42 -7.79 17.02 -1.62
C ALA A 42 -7.03 16.15 -2.64
N SER A 43 -5.73 16.02 -2.45
CA SER A 43 -4.84 15.27 -3.34
C SER A 43 -5.08 13.78 -3.30
N LEU A 44 -5.31 13.22 -2.11
CA LEU A 44 -5.69 11.83 -1.94
C LEU A 44 -7.10 11.56 -2.50
N ALA A 45 -8.07 12.45 -2.27
CA ALA A 45 -9.41 12.31 -2.85
C ALA A 45 -9.35 12.28 -4.38
N ARG A 46 -8.55 13.16 -4.99
CA ARG A 46 -8.35 13.19 -6.44
C ARG A 46 -7.69 11.90 -6.95
N TYR A 47 -6.66 11.41 -6.26
CA TYR A 47 -5.97 10.17 -6.61
C TYR A 47 -6.90 8.95 -6.53
N PHE A 48 -7.64 8.81 -5.42
CA PHE A 48 -8.54 7.67 -5.20
C PHE A 48 -9.84 7.77 -6.01
N SER A 49 -10.26 8.96 -6.43
CA SER A 49 -11.39 9.11 -7.37
C SER A 49 -11.08 8.58 -8.77
N ILE A 50 -9.80 8.41 -9.12
CA ILE A 50 -9.40 7.73 -10.34
C ILE A 50 -9.62 6.24 -10.13
N ASN A 51 -10.79 5.78 -10.56
CA ASN A 51 -11.19 4.38 -10.51
C ASN A 51 -11.89 4.00 -11.83
N LEU A 52 -11.27 3.09 -12.57
CA LEU A 52 -11.78 2.56 -13.83
C LEU A 52 -12.22 1.10 -13.63
N SER A 53 -13.05 0.61 -14.55
CA SER A 53 -13.61 -0.75 -14.47
C SER A 53 -12.58 -1.88 -14.47
N LYS A 54 -11.36 -1.62 -14.97
CA LYS A 54 -10.27 -2.62 -15.03
C LYS A 54 -9.13 -2.19 -14.11
N PRO A 55 -8.62 -3.06 -13.22
CA PRO A 55 -7.55 -2.70 -12.29
C PRO A 55 -6.29 -2.13 -12.97
N TRP A 56 -5.85 -2.76 -14.07
CA TRP A 56 -4.69 -2.28 -14.82
C TRP A 56 -4.91 -0.89 -15.45
N LYS A 57 -6.16 -0.55 -15.84
CA LYS A 57 -6.49 0.79 -16.34
C LYS A 57 -6.45 1.81 -15.21
N THR A 58 -6.94 1.43 -14.03
CA THR A 58 -6.86 2.28 -12.83
C THR A 58 -5.42 2.59 -12.46
N ILE A 59 -4.55 1.58 -12.44
CA ILE A 59 -3.11 1.75 -12.17
C ILE A 59 -2.48 2.70 -13.20
N GLN A 60 -2.74 2.48 -14.50
CA GLN A 60 -2.19 3.34 -15.55
C GLN A 60 -2.71 4.79 -15.44
N ALA A 61 -3.99 4.98 -15.15
CA ALA A 61 -4.57 6.32 -14.99
C ALA A 61 -4.02 7.05 -13.75
N ARG A 62 -3.83 6.33 -12.64
CA ARG A 62 -3.18 6.86 -11.43
C ARG A 62 -1.72 7.21 -11.71
N LEU A 63 -0.98 6.36 -12.43
CA LEU A 63 0.38 6.66 -12.87
C LEU A 63 0.44 7.93 -13.72
N ASN A 64 -0.44 8.05 -14.73
CA ASN A 64 -0.52 9.24 -15.57
C ASN A 64 -0.85 10.50 -14.77
N PHE A 65 -1.71 10.40 -13.75
CA PHE A 65 -2.00 11.50 -12.84
C PHE A 65 -0.76 11.91 -12.04
N LEU A 66 -0.04 10.96 -11.43
CA LEU A 66 1.20 11.27 -10.69
C LEU A 66 2.28 11.87 -11.60
N GLN A 67 2.33 11.45 -12.87
CA GLN A 67 3.24 11.99 -13.89
C GLN A 67 2.93 13.43 -14.32
N LEU A 68 1.79 14.00 -13.91
CA LEU A 68 1.56 15.44 -14.07
C LEU A 68 2.51 16.26 -13.20
N CYS A 69 3.05 15.68 -12.13
CA CYS A 69 4.02 16.34 -11.29
C CYS A 69 5.39 16.40 -12.00
N PRO A 70 6.00 17.59 -12.19
CA PRO A 70 7.31 17.70 -12.85
C PRO A 70 8.41 16.87 -12.20
N SER A 71 8.38 16.73 -10.87
CA SER A 71 9.37 15.95 -10.10
C SER A 71 9.21 14.44 -10.23
N SER A 72 8.11 13.95 -10.82
CA SER A 72 7.85 12.51 -10.94
C SER A 72 8.92 11.77 -11.76
N ASN A 73 9.59 12.47 -12.68
CA ASN A 73 10.58 11.90 -13.61
C ASN A 73 11.93 12.64 -13.53
N GLU A 74 12.16 13.45 -12.50
CA GLU A 74 13.44 14.17 -12.35
C GLU A 74 14.61 13.23 -12.11
N THR A 75 14.37 12.12 -11.40
CA THR A 75 15.38 11.07 -11.16
C THR A 75 14.79 9.68 -11.44
N PRO A 76 15.63 8.68 -11.77
CA PRO A 76 15.18 7.29 -11.87
C PRO A 76 14.46 6.80 -10.60
N GLN A 77 14.93 7.23 -9.43
CA GLN A 77 14.36 6.90 -8.11
C GLN A 77 12.95 7.48 -7.91
N MET A 78 12.71 8.70 -8.39
CA MET A 78 11.36 9.27 -8.38
C MET A 78 10.43 8.52 -9.32
N GLY A 79 10.93 8.09 -10.47
CA GLY A 79 10.18 7.25 -11.41
C GLY A 79 9.77 5.91 -10.80
N THR A 80 10.69 5.25 -10.07
CA THR A 80 10.38 3.99 -9.36
C THR A 80 9.40 4.21 -8.23
N LEU A 81 9.51 5.30 -7.47
CA LEU A 81 8.56 5.67 -6.42
C LEU A 81 7.16 5.84 -6.99
N VAL A 82 7.02 6.66 -8.04
CA VAL A 82 5.73 6.96 -8.67
C VAL A 82 5.08 5.69 -9.23
N ASN A 83 5.89 4.80 -9.81
CA ASN A 83 5.41 3.48 -10.23
C ASN A 83 4.97 2.60 -9.06
N ALA A 84 5.73 2.58 -7.96
CA ALA A 84 5.39 1.83 -6.76
C ALA A 84 4.09 2.34 -6.11
N ILE A 85 3.94 3.67 -5.98
CA ILE A 85 2.71 4.32 -5.50
C ILE A 85 1.52 3.91 -6.37
N ALA A 86 1.64 4.00 -7.70
CA ALA A 86 0.54 3.65 -8.61
C ALA A 86 0.05 2.20 -8.46
N HIS A 87 0.96 1.27 -8.15
CA HIS A 87 0.63 -0.14 -7.96
C HIS A 87 0.21 -0.48 -6.53
N GLY A 88 0.76 0.19 -5.53
CA GLY A 88 0.58 -0.15 -4.11
C GLY A 88 -0.46 0.67 -3.35
N ALA A 89 -0.63 1.96 -3.65
CA ALA A 89 -1.49 2.84 -2.86
C ALA A 89 -2.96 2.41 -2.90
N GLY A 90 -3.50 2.09 -1.71
CA GLY A 90 -4.86 1.56 -1.52
C GLY A 90 -5.03 0.10 -1.94
N ARG A 91 -3.94 -0.65 -2.08
CA ARG A 91 -3.94 -2.09 -2.40
C ARG A 91 -3.12 -2.94 -1.45
N CYS A 92 -2.37 -2.29 -0.56
CA CYS A 92 -1.43 -2.91 0.37
C CYS A 92 -1.83 -2.71 1.83
N ASP A 93 -3.11 -2.44 2.10
CA ASP A 93 -3.70 -2.49 3.44
C ASP A 93 -4.18 -3.92 3.77
N ALA A 94 -4.32 -4.21 5.06
CA ALA A 94 -4.63 -5.54 5.56
C ALA A 94 -5.95 -6.10 5.00
N ALA A 95 -6.99 -5.25 4.89
CA ALA A 95 -8.29 -5.66 4.38
C ALA A 95 -8.20 -6.04 2.90
N THR A 96 -7.51 -5.24 2.09
CA THR A 96 -7.30 -5.54 0.67
C THR A 96 -6.45 -6.79 0.46
N LEU A 97 -5.37 -6.98 1.23
CA LEU A 97 -4.54 -8.19 1.14
C LEU A 97 -5.33 -9.44 1.51
N THR A 98 -6.11 -9.39 2.61
CA THR A 98 -6.99 -10.48 3.04
C THR A 98 -8.03 -10.85 1.99
N ALA A 99 -8.58 -9.87 1.27
CA ALA A 99 -9.55 -10.11 0.21
C ALA A 99 -8.91 -10.65 -1.09
N THR A 100 -7.75 -10.12 -1.48
CA THR A 100 -7.14 -10.37 -2.80
C THR A 100 -6.19 -11.55 -2.84
N LEU A 101 -5.58 -11.93 -1.71
CA LEU A 101 -4.63 -13.04 -1.62
C LEU A 101 -5.29 -14.39 -1.31
N ARG A 102 -6.61 -14.49 -1.52
CA ARG A 102 -7.33 -15.75 -1.40
C ARG A 102 -6.92 -16.68 -2.54
N VAL A 103 -6.30 -17.79 -2.17
CA VAL A 103 -5.94 -18.88 -3.07
C VAL A 103 -6.95 -20.00 -2.89
N TRP A 104 -7.52 -20.44 -4.00
CA TRP A 104 -8.42 -21.59 -4.06
C TRP A 104 -7.59 -22.82 -4.39
N TRP A 105 -7.69 -23.85 -3.56
CA TRP A 105 -7.00 -25.11 -3.74
C TRP A 105 -7.93 -26.25 -3.33
N GLY A 106 -8.02 -27.29 -4.16
CA GLY A 106 -9.02 -28.33 -4.03
C GLY A 106 -10.24 -27.99 -4.90
N GLY A 107 -10.45 -28.79 -5.95
CA GLY A 107 -11.40 -28.49 -7.04
C GLY A 107 -12.81 -28.16 -6.55
N ASP A 108 -13.61 -29.18 -6.29
CA ASP A 108 -15.01 -28.98 -5.84
C ASP A 108 -15.15 -28.84 -4.31
N SER A 109 -14.05 -28.98 -3.54
CA SER A 109 -14.09 -28.88 -2.07
C SER A 109 -14.31 -27.44 -1.58
N GLY A 110 -14.06 -26.45 -2.43
CA GLY A 110 -14.24 -25.03 -2.08
C GLY A 110 -13.26 -24.54 -1.01
N GLU A 111 -12.19 -25.30 -0.76
CA GLU A 111 -11.17 -24.92 0.21
C GLU A 111 -10.37 -23.73 -0.31
N SER A 112 -10.14 -22.76 0.58
CA SER A 112 -9.32 -21.61 0.28
C SER A 112 -8.51 -21.19 1.49
N TYR A 113 -7.34 -20.65 1.24
CA TYR A 113 -6.50 -20.00 2.24
C TYR A 113 -6.12 -18.60 1.78
N ILE A 114 -5.68 -17.77 2.71
CA ILE A 114 -5.12 -16.45 2.39
C ILE A 114 -3.60 -16.61 2.37
N SER A 115 -2.97 -16.31 1.23
CA SER A 115 -1.51 -16.36 1.13
C SER A 115 -0.85 -15.42 2.14
N ASN A 116 0.19 -15.90 2.79
CA ASN A 116 1.05 -15.11 3.68
C ASN A 116 2.20 -14.41 2.93
N GLN A 117 2.25 -14.54 1.61
CA GLN A 117 3.26 -13.89 0.78
C GLN A 117 2.80 -12.50 0.40
N MET A 118 3.51 -11.48 0.91
CA MET A 118 3.26 -10.09 0.48
C MET A 118 3.60 -9.97 -1.01
N PRO A 119 2.72 -9.37 -1.84
CA PRO A 119 3.01 -9.16 -3.25
C PRO A 119 4.20 -8.22 -3.45
N ASP A 120 5.00 -8.50 -4.47
CA ASP A 120 6.19 -7.69 -4.80
C ASP A 120 5.88 -6.21 -4.98
N TYR A 121 4.73 -5.87 -5.56
CA TYR A 121 4.34 -4.47 -5.74
C TYR A 121 4.04 -3.76 -4.42
N CYS A 122 3.59 -4.50 -3.39
CA CYS A 122 3.41 -3.96 -2.05
C CYS A 122 4.76 -3.80 -1.37
N ALA A 123 5.61 -4.84 -1.42
CA ALA A 123 6.96 -4.77 -0.87
C ALA A 123 7.78 -3.61 -1.47
N ALA A 124 7.69 -3.39 -2.78
CA ALA A 124 8.35 -2.30 -3.48
C ALA A 124 7.84 -0.91 -3.10
N TYR A 125 6.58 -0.81 -2.66
CA TYR A 125 5.98 0.45 -2.21
C TYR A 125 6.29 0.73 -0.73
N VAL A 126 6.06 -0.23 0.16
CA VAL A 126 6.25 -0.04 1.61
C VAL A 126 7.71 0.09 2.01
N ASN A 127 8.62 -0.53 1.25
CA ASN A 127 10.07 -0.49 1.51
C ASN A 127 10.80 0.47 0.56
N HIS A 128 10.11 1.37 -0.15
CA HIS A 128 10.78 2.32 -1.03
C HIS A 128 11.61 3.31 -0.20
N GLU A 129 12.78 3.71 -0.70
CA GLU A 129 13.69 4.63 0.00
C GLU A 129 13.11 6.04 0.27
N TYR A 130 11.97 6.36 -0.34
CA TYR A 130 11.30 7.67 -0.27
C TYR A 130 9.90 7.54 0.34
N THR A 131 9.66 6.49 1.12
CA THR A 131 8.43 6.27 1.86
C THR A 131 8.74 6.04 3.33
N ASP A 132 7.92 6.59 4.22
CA ASP A 132 7.95 6.34 5.67
C ASP A 132 6.65 5.63 6.12
N ILE A 133 6.17 4.71 5.28
CA ILE A 133 4.93 3.95 5.47
C ILE A 133 5.17 2.54 6.03
N ASP A 134 6.42 2.18 6.33
CA ASP A 134 6.82 0.90 6.90
C ASP A 134 6.14 0.64 8.26
N ALA A 135 5.92 1.69 9.05
CA ALA A 135 5.13 1.63 10.28
C ALA A 135 3.67 1.20 10.04
N ASN A 136 3.16 1.35 8.83
CA ASN A 136 1.81 0.95 8.40
C ASN A 136 1.80 -0.38 7.62
N GLU A 137 2.93 -1.08 7.54
CA GLU A 137 3.04 -2.35 6.80
C GLU A 137 2.17 -3.44 7.45
N PRO A 138 1.17 -4.01 6.75
CA PRO A 138 0.34 -5.08 7.30
C PRO A 138 1.14 -6.28 7.77
N LYS A 139 0.65 -6.93 8.83
CA LYS A 139 1.27 -8.12 9.41
C LYS A 139 0.37 -9.33 9.22
N TYR A 140 0.96 -10.48 8.94
CA TYR A 140 0.22 -11.73 8.80
C TYR A 140 0.14 -12.47 10.13
N VAL A 141 -1.06 -12.90 10.51
CA VAL A 141 -1.33 -13.66 11.74
C VAL A 141 -1.61 -15.10 11.40
N GLY A 142 -0.96 -16.02 12.12
CA GLY A 142 -1.16 -17.46 11.98
C GLY A 142 -0.49 -18.08 10.75
N THR A 143 -1.03 -19.20 10.26
CA THR A 143 -0.56 -19.86 9.03
C THR A 143 -1.70 -20.04 8.02
N PRO A 144 -1.39 -20.09 6.70
CA PRO A 144 -2.42 -20.29 5.68
C PRO A 144 -3.32 -21.52 5.93
N GLU A 145 -2.74 -22.62 6.39
CA GLU A 145 -3.42 -23.91 6.61
C GLU A 145 -4.41 -23.87 7.78
N THR A 146 -4.24 -22.93 8.70
CA THR A 146 -5.07 -22.78 9.90
C THR A 146 -5.92 -21.51 9.84
N GLY A 147 -6.13 -20.96 8.65
CA GLY A 147 -6.97 -19.78 8.46
C GLY A 147 -6.31 -18.49 8.95
N GLY A 148 -5.02 -18.31 8.67
CA GLY A 148 -4.30 -17.06 8.85
C GLY A 148 -4.81 -15.94 7.94
N TYR A 149 -4.48 -14.70 8.31
CA TYR A 149 -5.00 -13.49 7.65
C TYR A 149 -4.09 -12.27 7.90
N TRP A 150 -4.26 -11.23 7.10
CA TRP A 150 -3.52 -9.97 7.24
C TRP A 150 -4.26 -9.01 8.18
N VAL A 151 -3.52 -8.31 9.03
CA VAL A 151 -4.02 -7.28 9.97
C VAL A 151 -3.16 -6.03 9.92
N GLU A 152 -3.74 -4.91 10.32
CA GLU A 152 -2.98 -3.67 10.47
C GLU A 152 -1.98 -3.79 11.64
N PRO A 153 -0.82 -3.11 11.59
CA PRO A 153 0.20 -3.21 12.64
C PRO A 153 -0.34 -2.95 14.05
N ALA A 154 -1.23 -1.97 14.20
CA ALA A 154 -1.84 -1.60 15.47
C ALA A 154 -2.71 -2.72 16.08
N GLU A 155 -3.21 -3.64 15.25
CA GLU A 155 -4.09 -4.73 15.67
C GLU A 155 -3.32 -6.05 15.87
N TYR A 156 -2.07 -6.11 15.41
CA TYR A 156 -1.29 -7.35 15.35
C TYR A 156 -1.19 -8.09 16.68
N ALA A 157 -0.85 -7.38 17.77
CA ALA A 157 -0.70 -8.01 19.08
C ALA A 157 -1.99 -8.67 19.58
N ALA A 158 -3.13 -8.01 19.38
CA ALA A 158 -4.43 -8.55 19.79
C ALA A 158 -4.87 -9.71 18.89
N ALA A 159 -4.69 -9.58 17.58
CA ALA A 159 -5.03 -10.61 16.60
C ALA A 159 -4.19 -11.89 16.80
N GLN A 160 -2.89 -11.72 17.09
CA GLN A 160 -1.98 -12.84 17.37
C GLN A 160 -2.40 -13.60 18.62
N ALA A 161 -2.67 -12.91 19.73
CA ALA A 161 -3.14 -13.55 20.97
C ALA A 161 -4.47 -14.29 20.77
N ALA A 162 -5.41 -13.71 20.01
CA ALA A 162 -6.68 -14.36 19.69
C ALA A 162 -6.49 -15.62 18.82
N TYR A 163 -5.56 -15.58 17.86
CA TYR A 163 -5.21 -16.73 17.05
C TYR A 163 -4.61 -17.86 17.90
N GLU A 164 -3.67 -17.54 18.79
CA GLU A 164 -3.01 -18.51 19.69
C GLU A 164 -4.04 -19.18 20.61
N ALA A 165 -4.92 -18.41 21.25
CA ALA A 165 -5.98 -18.96 22.10
C ALA A 165 -6.92 -19.91 21.34
N ARG A 166 -7.27 -19.59 20.09
CA ARG A 166 -8.06 -20.47 19.22
C ARG A 166 -7.32 -21.78 18.92
N MET A 167 -6.02 -21.71 18.64
CA MET A 167 -5.21 -22.90 18.36
C MET A 167 -5.08 -23.81 19.59
N GLU A 168 -4.89 -23.24 20.78
CA GLU A 168 -4.89 -24.00 22.04
C GLU A 168 -6.23 -24.70 22.28
N GLU A 169 -7.35 -24.02 22.03
CA GLU A 169 -8.67 -24.64 22.16
C GLU A 169 -8.86 -25.80 21.19
N LEU A 170 -8.48 -25.62 19.92
CA LEU A 170 -8.52 -26.69 18.91
C LEU A 170 -7.64 -27.87 19.30
N GLN A 171 -6.46 -27.62 19.87
CA GLN A 171 -5.57 -28.67 20.36
C GLN A 171 -6.23 -29.44 21.52
N ARG A 172 -6.78 -28.75 22.53
CA ARG A 172 -7.50 -29.40 23.64
C ARG A 172 -8.67 -30.26 23.15
N GLN A 173 -9.43 -29.77 22.18
CA GLN A 173 -10.54 -30.53 21.58
C GLN A 173 -10.04 -31.79 20.87
N ARG A 174 -8.93 -31.69 20.11
CA ARG A 174 -8.32 -32.85 19.43
C ARG A 174 -7.80 -33.90 20.43
N GLU A 175 -7.14 -33.46 21.51
CA GLU A 175 -6.67 -34.36 22.57
C GLU A 175 -7.84 -35.09 23.27
N TYR A 176 -8.94 -34.38 23.54
CA TYR A 176 -10.15 -34.97 24.11
C TYR A 176 -10.78 -36.04 23.18
N VAL A 177 -10.85 -35.76 21.88
CA VAL A 177 -11.45 -36.68 20.89
C VAL A 177 -10.53 -37.86 20.56
N GLY A 178 -9.21 -37.66 20.52
CA GLY A 178 -8.21 -38.68 20.17
C GLY A 178 -7.80 -39.61 21.33
N GLY A 179 -8.31 -39.40 22.54
CA GLY A 179 -8.04 -40.22 23.72
C GLY A 179 -8.94 -41.45 23.91
N TRP A 180 -9.74 -41.83 22.89
CA TRP A 180 -10.62 -43.01 22.88
C TRP A 180 -10.13 -44.10 21.93
#